data_AF-A0A7X6T626-F1
#
_entry.id   AF-A0A7X6T626-F1
#
_cell.length_a   1.000
_cell.length_b   1.000
_cell.length_c   1.000
_cell.angle_alpha   90.00
_cell.angle_beta   90.00
_cell.angle_gamma   90.00
#
_symmetry.space_group_name_H-M   'P 1'
#
loop_
_entity.id
_entity.type
_entity.pdbx_description
1 polymer ?
#
loop_
_entity_poly.entity_id
_entity_poly.type
_entity_poly.pdbx_seq_one_letter_code
_entity_poly.pdbx_strand_id
1 'polypeptide(L)'
;REAAYSQGVTHFVGRVLDELALKPTEIATLGYRRLLSIIEQTCNDPLQLFLDLQRFNPYAPAMQQRLKASLDKVLDQLAQQEGEQFKLP
;
A
#
# COMPACT_ATOMS: atom_id res chain seq x y z
N ARG A 1 6.38 -15.72 8.64
CA ARG A 1 4.98 -15.32 8.36
C ARG A 1 4.68 -13.95 8.96
N GLU A 2 4.91 -13.76 10.26
CA GLU A 2 4.69 -12.48 10.96
C GLU A 2 5.38 -11.31 10.24
N ALA A 3 6.68 -11.40 9.99
CA ALA A 3 7.43 -10.36 9.26
C ALA A 3 6.84 -10.02 7.88
N ALA A 4 6.22 -10.96 7.17
CA ALA A 4 5.57 -10.66 5.89
C ALA A 4 4.31 -9.80 6.10
N TYR A 5 3.49 -10.14 7.11
CA TYR A 5 2.20 -9.51 7.38
C TYR A 5 2.26 -8.32 8.35
N SER A 6 3.44 -7.98 8.87
CA SER A 6 3.71 -6.75 9.62
C SER A 6 4.63 -5.84 8.82
N GLN A 7 5.96 -5.98 8.99
CA GLN A 7 6.97 -5.16 8.32
C GLN A 7 6.82 -5.20 6.79
N GLY A 8 6.64 -6.39 6.21
CA GLY A 8 6.50 -6.58 4.77
C GLY A 8 5.32 -5.80 4.19
N VAL A 9 4.14 -5.88 4.82
CA VAL A 9 2.96 -5.10 4.44
C VAL A 9 3.23 -3.60 4.60
N THR A 10 3.81 -3.17 5.72
CA THR A 10 4.10 -1.75 5.97
C THR A 10 5.02 -1.16 4.90
N HIS A 11 6.13 -1.83 4.56
CA HIS A 11 7.03 -1.35 3.50
C HIS A 11 6.39 -1.40 2.12
N PHE A 12 5.60 -2.45 1.83
CA PHE A 12 4.93 -2.56 0.54
C PHE A 12 3.93 -1.43 0.34
N VAL A 13 3.06 -1.19 1.33
CA VAL A 13 2.07 -0.11 1.29
C VAL A 13 2.76 1.26 1.26
N GLY A 14 3.80 1.46 2.07
CA GLY A 14 4.58 2.70 2.07
C GLY A 14 5.14 3.04 0.69
N ARG A 15 5.70 2.04 -0.02
CA ARG A 15 6.18 2.22 -1.40
C ARG A 15 5.07 2.50 -2.41
N VAL A 16 3.91 1.85 -2.30
CA VAL A 16 2.75 2.17 -3.15
C VAL A 16 2.27 3.60 -2.92
N LEU A 17 2.27 4.06 -1.67
CA LEU A 17 1.90 5.45 -1.33
C LEU A 17 2.93 6.46 -1.85
N ASP A 18 4.22 6.10 -1.85
CA ASP A 18 5.31 6.91 -2.42
C ASP A 18 5.15 7.10 -3.95
N GLU A 19 4.78 6.02 -4.66
CA GLU A 19 4.51 6.06 -6.11
C GLU A 19 3.34 6.99 -6.49
N LEU A 20 2.39 7.22 -5.58
CA LEU A 20 1.33 8.22 -5.76
C LEU A 20 1.83 9.67 -5.65
N ALA A 21 3.11 9.89 -5.32
CA ALA A 21 3.75 11.18 -5.15
C ALA A 21 2.96 12.11 -4.20
N LEU A 22 2.44 11.54 -3.12
CA LEU A 22 1.62 12.25 -2.13
C LEU A 22 2.41 13.40 -1.49
N LYS A 23 1.76 14.57 -1.36
CA LYS A 23 2.37 15.76 -0.76
C LYS A 23 1.56 16.25 0.44
N PRO A 24 2.20 16.91 1.42
CA PRO A 24 1.48 17.64 2.47
C PRO A 24 0.50 18.66 1.88
N THR A 25 -0.62 18.87 2.56
CA THR A 25 -1.64 19.86 2.19
C THR A 25 -2.10 20.62 3.44
N GLU A 26 -2.60 21.85 3.28
CA GLU A 26 -3.09 22.67 4.39
C GLU A 26 -4.31 22.05 5.08
N ILE A 27 -5.14 21.33 4.32
CA ILE A 27 -6.33 20.63 4.81
C ILE A 27 -6.05 19.17 5.22
N ALA A 28 -4.78 18.77 5.34
CA ALA A 28 -4.40 17.41 5.68
C ALA A 28 -5.07 16.97 6.99
N THR A 29 -5.74 15.82 6.97
CA THR A 29 -6.24 15.20 8.19
C THR A 29 -5.09 14.58 9.00
N LEU A 30 -5.34 14.28 10.28
CA LEU A 30 -4.35 13.56 11.09
C LEU A 30 -4.01 12.19 10.49
N GLY A 31 -5.01 11.49 9.93
CA GLY A 31 -4.81 10.21 9.26
C GLY A 31 -3.89 10.35 8.05
N TYR A 32 -4.11 11.36 7.21
CA TYR A 32 -3.26 11.61 6.05
C TYR A 32 -1.81 11.93 6.45
N ARG A 33 -1.60 12.74 7.49
CA ARG A 33 -0.24 12.98 8.02
C ARG A 33 0.46 11.70 8.45
N ARG A 34 -0.26 10.74 9.05
CA ARG A 34 0.31 9.43 9.41
C ARG A 34 0.69 8.61 8.19
N LEU A 35 -0.07 8.69 7.09
CA LEU A 35 0.31 8.05 5.82
C LEU A 35 1.62 8.62 5.28
N LEU A 36 1.78 9.95 5.32
CA LEU A 36 3.05 10.59 4.92
C LEU A 36 4.23 10.12 5.80
N SER A 37 4.02 9.97 7.12
CA SER A 37 5.04 9.41 8.01
C SER A 37 5.38 7.96 7.69
N ILE A 38 4.43 7.15 7.24
CA ILE A 38 4.70 5.77 6.78
C ILE A 38 5.59 5.79 5.53
N ILE A 39 5.31 6.68 4.58
CA ILE A 39 6.16 6.86 3.38
C ILE A 39 7.58 7.20 3.82
N GLU A 40 7.74 8.24 4.65
CA GLU A 40 9.04 8.68 5.15
C GLU A 40 9.82 7.53 5.83
N GLN A 41 9.19 6.81 6.76
CA GLN A 41 9.82 5.71 7.48
C GLN A 41 10.24 4.55 6.57
N THR A 42 9.42 4.21 5.57
CA THR A 42 9.67 3.04 4.72
C THR A 42 10.55 3.33 3.51
N CYS A 43 10.59 4.59 3.07
CA CYS A 43 11.34 5.02 1.90
C CYS A 43 12.72 5.58 2.21
N ASN A 44 12.98 5.93 3.47
CA ASN A 44 14.33 6.19 3.98
C ASN A 44 15.23 4.94 3.95
N ASP A 45 14.63 3.75 3.94
CA ASP A 45 15.37 2.51 3.73
C ASP A 45 15.82 2.35 2.27
N PRO A 46 17.00 1.76 2.01
CA PRO A 46 17.46 1.48 0.66
C PRO A 46 16.47 0.59 -0.11
N LEU A 47 16.28 0.87 -1.40
CA LEU A 47 15.44 0.03 -2.27
C LEU A 47 15.85 -1.44 -2.22
N GLN A 48 17.16 -1.72 -2.15
CA GLN A 48 17.67 -3.08 -2.07
C GLN A 48 17.14 -3.84 -0.84
N LEU A 49 17.03 -3.18 0.32
CA LEU A 49 16.49 -3.80 1.52
C LEU A 49 15.03 -4.21 1.30
N PHE A 50 14.22 -3.35 0.68
CA PHE A 50 12.85 -3.70 0.30
C PHE A 50 12.81 -4.91 -0.63
N LEU A 51 13.62 -4.92 -1.69
CA LEU A 51 13.68 -6.04 -2.65
C LEU A 51 14.08 -7.35 -1.96
N ASP A 52 15.04 -7.30 -1.05
CA ASP A 52 15.51 -8.47 -0.29
C ASP A 52 14.40 -9.00 0.64
N LEU A 53 13.67 -8.11 1.32
CA LEU A 53 12.51 -8.49 2.14
C LEU A 53 11.43 -9.18 1.32
N GLN A 54 11.21 -8.77 0.07
CA GLN A 54 10.24 -9.43 -0.82
C GLN A 54 10.78 -10.75 -1.39
N ARG A 55 12.06 -10.82 -1.74
CA ARG A 55 12.67 -11.98 -2.41
C ARG A 55 12.93 -13.13 -1.46
N PHE A 56 13.43 -12.86 -0.26
CA PHE A 56 13.91 -13.89 0.66
C PHE A 56 12.89 -14.30 1.72
N ASN A 57 11.81 -13.55 1.90
CA ASN A 57 10.74 -13.94 2.80
C ASN A 57 9.78 -14.92 2.08
N PRO A 58 9.72 -16.21 2.47
CA PRO A 58 8.92 -17.20 1.76
C PRO A 58 7.41 -16.93 1.84
N TYR A 59 6.97 -16.04 2.74
CA TYR A 59 5.57 -15.66 2.89
C TYR A 59 5.21 -14.36 2.15
N ALA A 60 6.19 -13.63 1.60
CA ALA A 60 5.94 -12.37 0.89
C ALA A 60 5.03 -12.53 -0.35
N PRO A 61 5.21 -13.54 -1.22
CA PRO A 61 4.33 -13.69 -2.39
C PRO A 61 2.86 -13.88 -2.02
N ALA A 62 2.56 -14.71 -1.01
CA ALA A 62 1.20 -14.93 -0.53
C ALA A 62 0.60 -13.65 0.09
N MET A 63 1.43 -12.88 0.81
CA MET A 63 1.02 -11.59 1.36
C MET A 63 0.70 -10.56 0.25
N GLN A 64 1.54 -10.45 -0.79
CA GLN A 64 1.32 -9.57 -1.93
C GLN A 64 0.03 -9.91 -2.68
N GLN A 65 -0.20 -11.19 -2.95
CA GLN A 65 -1.44 -11.65 -3.58
C GLN A 65 -2.68 -11.28 -2.75
N ARG A 66 -2.59 -11.42 -1.42
CA ARG A 66 -3.68 -11.07 -0.53
C ARG A 66 -3.92 -9.56 -0.47
N LEU A 67 -2.86 -8.75 -0.45
CA LEU A 67 -2.97 -7.29 -0.57
C LEU A 67 -3.66 -6.88 -1.86
N LYS A 68 -3.23 -7.43 -3.01
CA LYS A 68 -3.87 -7.15 -4.30
C LYS A 68 -5.35 -7.54 -4.29
N ALA A 69 -5.67 -8.75 -3.85
CA ALA A 69 -7.06 -9.20 -3.78
C ALA A 69 -7.92 -8.34 -2.84
N SER A 70 -7.35 -7.82 -1.75
CA SER A 70 -8.03 -6.87 -0.88
C SER A 70 -8.28 -5.52 -1.56
N LEU A 71 -7.31 -5.00 -2.33
CA LEU A 71 -7.51 -3.78 -3.12
C LEU A 71 -8.59 -3.99 -4.19
N ASP A 72 -8.49 -5.06 -4.98
CA ASP A 72 -9.46 -5.40 -6.02
C ASP A 72 -10.88 -5.47 -5.42
N LYS A 73 -11.03 -6.13 -4.26
CA LYS A 73 -12.33 -6.23 -3.58
C LYS A 73 -12.91 -4.88 -3.17
N VAL A 74 -12.08 -3.94 -2.70
CA VAL A 74 -12.55 -2.58 -2.35
C VAL A 74 -12.96 -1.82 -3.61
N LEU A 75 -12.19 -1.95 -4.69
CA LEU A 75 -12.53 -1.35 -5.99
C LEU A 75 -13.82 -1.94 -6.56
N ASP A 76 -14.02 -3.26 -6.47
CA ASP A 76 -15.26 -3.92 -6.88
C ASP A 76 -16.46 -3.44 -6.08
N GLN A 77 -16.30 -3.21 -4.77
CA GLN A 77 -17.35 -2.63 -3.93
C GLN A 77 -17.74 -1.22 -4.39
N LEU A 78 -16.74 -0.38 -4.72
CA LEU A 78 -17.00 0.95 -5.30
C LEU A 78 -17.68 0.83 -6.65
N ALA A 79 -17.20 -0.03 -7.55
CA ALA A 79 -17.78 -0.25 -8.86
C ALA A 79 -19.20 -0.84 -8.80
N GLN A 80 -19.57 -1.57 -7.74
CA GLN A 80 -20.94 -2.04 -7.54
C GLN A 80 -21.88 -0.91 -7.10
N GLN A 81 -21.39 0.05 -6.31
CA GLN A 81 -22.15 1.25 -5.96
C GLN A 81 -22.22 2.22 -7.16
N GLU A 82 -21.13 2.36 -7.91
CA GLU A 82 -21.05 3.12 -9.15
C GLU A 82 -21.66 2.37 -10.34
N GLY A 83 -22.05 1.10 -10.20
CA GLY A 83 -22.86 0.36 -11.18
C GLY A 83 -24.26 0.97 -11.36
N GLU A 84 -24.62 1.93 -10.50
CA GLU A 84 -25.74 2.86 -10.66
C GLU A 84 -25.35 4.21 -11.32
N GLN A 85 -24.06 4.54 -11.53
CA GLN A 85 -23.68 5.85 -12.10
C GLN A 85 -22.36 6.03 -12.90
N PHE A 86 -21.35 5.15 -12.88
CA PHE A 86 -20.10 5.39 -13.63
C PHE A 86 -19.33 4.10 -13.95
N LYS A 87 -19.23 3.76 -15.25
CA LYS A 87 -18.21 2.80 -15.75
C LYS A 87 -17.00 3.61 -16.19
N LEU A 88 -15.84 3.39 -15.56
CA LEU A 88 -14.57 3.89 -16.08
C LEU A 88 -14.14 3.05 -17.31
N PRO A 89 -13.44 3.66 -18.29
CA PRO A 89 -13.03 3.03 -19.54
C PRO A 89 -11.97 1.93 -19.38
#